data_AF-A0A0G2FCC0-F1
#
_entry.id   AF-A0A0G2FCC0-F1
#
_cell.length_a   1.000
_cell.length_b   1.000
_cell.length_c   1.000
_cell.angle_alpha   90.00
_cell.angle_beta   90.00
_cell.angle_gamma   90.00
#
_symmetry.space_group_name_H-M   'P 1'
#
loop_
_entity.id
_entity.type
_entity.pdbx_description
1 polymer ?
#
loop_
_entity_poly.entity_id
_entity_poly.type
_entity_poly.pdbx_seq_one_letter_code
_entity_poly.pdbx_strand_id
1 'polypeptide(L)'
;MCKMLFIILTMIIAALLGVGQAIPSTTANLARDDKNPNLTHILCQPQMFREARKDFTQQNEDYLRPLDNDGPGAYLGANANGKSCERVACQYASGVYVCIDNDRAINVPYGTIADYAQAVLGDPSDKCNWRAENYEGGLFDVDVTWGQAFDANGWNVIVGMWHSNDKC
;
A
#
# COMPACT_ATOMS: atom_id res chain seq x y z
N MET A 1 -29.60 -61.45 -51.37
CA MET A 1 -29.25 -60.07 -51.75
C MET A 1 -30.45 -59.20 -51.42
N CYS A 2 -30.47 -58.63 -50.22
CA CYS A 2 -31.64 -57.96 -49.63
C CYS A 2 -31.36 -56.47 -49.48
N LYS A 3 -32.34 -55.65 -49.88
CA LYS A 3 -32.36 -54.18 -49.87
C LYS A 3 -32.58 -53.65 -48.44
N MET A 4 -31.89 -52.57 -48.08
CA MET A 4 -32.30 -51.59 -47.06
C MET A 4 -31.66 -50.25 -47.49
N LEU A 5 -32.34 -49.38 -48.24
CA LEU A 5 -33.39 -48.43 -47.83
C LEU A 5 -32.97 -47.58 -46.61
N PHE A 6 -32.11 -46.58 -46.86
CA PHE A 6 -31.86 -45.49 -45.92
C PHE A 6 -32.89 -44.37 -46.16
N ILE A 7 -33.77 -44.19 -45.18
CA ILE A 7 -34.77 -43.12 -45.12
C ILE A 7 -34.10 -41.88 -44.55
N ILE A 8 -34.17 -40.79 -45.30
CA ILE A 8 -33.87 -39.42 -44.86
C ILE A 8 -35.06 -38.95 -44.02
N LEU A 9 -34.83 -38.49 -42.78
CA LEU A 9 -35.78 -37.60 -42.10
C LEU A 9 -35.07 -36.55 -41.24
N THR A 10 -35.56 -35.34 -41.47
CA THR A 10 -35.24 -33.98 -41.06
C THR A 10 -35.35 -33.63 -39.57
N MET A 11 -34.52 -32.63 -39.19
CA MET A 11 -34.77 -31.50 -38.26
C MET A 11 -35.00 -31.85 -36.77
N ILE A 12 -34.41 -31.13 -35.81
CA ILE A 12 -34.89 -29.83 -35.33
C ILE A 12 -33.76 -29.04 -34.65
N ILE A 13 -33.79 -27.74 -34.91
CA ILE A 13 -33.01 -26.64 -34.36
C ILE A 13 -33.29 -26.45 -32.87
N ALA A 14 -32.24 -26.32 -32.06
CA ALA A 14 -32.31 -25.59 -30.79
C ALA A 14 -31.13 -24.60 -30.73
N ALA A 15 -31.38 -23.39 -31.25
CA ALA A 15 -30.56 -22.24 -31.01
C ALA A 15 -30.79 -21.78 -29.55
N LEU A 16 -29.94 -22.23 -28.64
CA LEU A 16 -29.82 -21.60 -27.33
C LEU A 16 -28.93 -20.36 -27.49
N LEU A 17 -29.60 -19.23 -27.72
CA LEU A 17 -29.07 -17.90 -27.46
C LEU A 17 -28.84 -17.78 -25.96
N GLY A 18 -27.71 -18.32 -25.50
CA GLY A 18 -27.10 -17.90 -24.25
C GLY A 18 -26.59 -16.48 -24.46
N VAL A 19 -27.41 -15.50 -24.11
CA VAL A 19 -26.94 -14.14 -23.83
C VAL A 19 -26.06 -14.26 -22.58
N GLY A 20 -24.82 -14.69 -22.78
CA GLY A 20 -23.76 -14.36 -21.86
C GLY A 20 -23.65 -12.85 -21.90
N GLN A 21 -24.32 -12.18 -20.97
CA GLN A 21 -23.88 -10.86 -20.56
C GLN A 21 -22.46 -11.09 -20.04
N ALA A 22 -21.49 -10.90 -20.92
CA ALA A 22 -20.16 -10.50 -20.50
C ALA A 22 -20.43 -9.23 -19.70
N ILE A 23 -20.49 -9.39 -18.37
CA ILE A 23 -20.26 -8.33 -17.42
C ILE A 23 -19.06 -7.61 -18.02
N PRO A 24 -19.16 -6.32 -18.38
CA PRO A 24 -17.95 -5.59 -18.66
C PRO A 24 -17.16 -5.73 -17.37
N SER A 25 -16.13 -6.57 -17.40
CA SER A 25 -15.01 -6.43 -16.51
C SER A 25 -14.53 -5.02 -16.81
N THR A 26 -15.08 -4.06 -16.08
CA THR A 26 -14.27 -3.01 -15.52
C THR A 26 -13.16 -3.77 -14.79
N THR A 27 -12.13 -4.16 -15.53
CA THR A 27 -10.79 -3.67 -15.24
C THR A 27 -10.99 -2.18 -15.00
N ALA A 28 -11.39 -1.86 -13.77
CA ALA A 28 -10.81 -0.76 -13.08
C ALA A 28 -9.31 -1.06 -13.20
N ASN A 29 -8.74 -0.57 -14.30
CA ASN A 29 -7.45 0.06 -14.24
C ASN A 29 -7.62 1.03 -13.08
N LEU A 30 -7.33 0.55 -11.87
CA LEU A 30 -6.83 1.34 -10.77
C LEU A 30 -5.52 1.89 -11.30
N ALA A 31 -5.63 2.80 -12.27
CA ALA A 31 -4.67 3.87 -12.45
C ALA A 31 -4.76 4.58 -11.11
N ARG A 32 -3.89 4.13 -10.20
CA ARG A 32 -3.64 4.66 -8.87
C ARG A 32 -3.00 6.03 -9.08
N ASP A 33 -3.78 6.92 -9.67
CA ASP A 33 -3.48 8.32 -9.96
C ASP A 33 -3.95 9.20 -8.80
N ASP A 34 -4.04 8.60 -7.60
CA ASP A 34 -4.37 9.25 -6.34
C ASP A 34 -3.09 9.85 -5.74
N LYS A 35 -2.43 10.74 -6.48
CA LYS A 35 -1.44 11.61 -5.86
C LYS A 35 -2.19 12.52 -4.91
N ASN A 36 -2.18 12.19 -3.63
CA ASN A 36 -2.65 13.09 -2.58
C ASN A 36 -2.15 14.51 -2.91
N PRO A 37 -3.04 15.50 -3.12
CA PRO A 37 -2.64 16.81 -3.64
C PRO A 37 -1.73 17.57 -2.67
N ASN A 38 -1.66 17.14 -1.40
CA ASN A 38 -0.79 17.71 -0.39
C ASN A 38 0.56 16.99 -0.28
N LEU A 39 0.75 15.84 -0.96
CA LEU A 39 2.04 15.14 -1.01
C LEU A 39 3.02 16.00 -1.82
N THR A 40 4.03 16.54 -1.15
CA THR A 40 4.98 17.47 -1.77
C THR A 40 6.18 16.75 -2.38
N HIS A 41 6.80 15.85 -1.63
CA HIS A 41 7.98 15.10 -2.05
C HIS A 41 8.19 13.86 -1.18
N ILE A 42 9.07 12.96 -1.67
CA ILE A 42 9.49 11.75 -0.98
C ILE A 42 11.01 11.80 -0.83
N LEU A 43 11.49 11.52 0.39
CA LEU A 43 12.90 11.32 0.70
C LEU A 43 13.15 9.84 0.97
N CYS A 44 13.96 9.19 0.14
CA CYS A 44 14.40 7.82 0.38
C CYS A 44 15.60 7.80 1.34
N GLN A 45 15.68 6.79 2.19
CA GLN A 45 16.80 6.56 3.12
C GLN A 45 17.09 7.72 4.13
N PRO A 46 16.09 8.25 4.86
CA PRO A 46 16.28 9.35 5.80
C PRO A 46 17.06 8.97 7.08
N GLN A 47 18.38 9.18 7.13
CA GLN A 47 19.38 8.97 8.22
C GLN A 47 19.02 8.34 9.59
N MET A 48 17.89 8.70 10.21
CA MET A 48 17.49 8.26 11.57
C MET A 48 16.81 6.89 11.62
N PHE A 49 16.41 6.36 10.47
CA PHE A 49 15.71 5.08 10.35
C PHE A 49 16.58 4.09 9.56
N ARG A 50 16.03 2.91 9.28
CA ARG A 50 16.63 1.87 8.47
C ARG A 50 15.59 1.25 7.56
N GLU A 51 16.09 0.47 6.61
CA GLU A 51 15.28 -0.39 5.77
C GLU A 51 14.25 -1.22 6.56
N ALA A 52 13.05 -1.31 6.03
CA ALA A 52 11.97 -2.17 6.50
C ALA A 52 11.60 -3.17 5.41
N ARG A 53 11.07 -4.33 5.79
CA ARG A 53 10.59 -5.29 4.79
C ARG A 53 9.34 -4.80 4.07
N LYS A 54 9.36 -4.87 2.73
CA LYS A 54 8.31 -4.33 1.86
C LYS A 54 6.95 -5.01 2.10
N ASP A 55 6.94 -6.32 2.33
CA ASP A 55 5.72 -7.09 2.59
C ASP A 55 5.08 -6.78 3.95
N PHE A 56 5.89 -6.45 4.97
CA PHE A 56 5.37 -5.99 6.25
C PHE A 56 4.90 -4.54 6.21
N THR A 57 5.52 -3.69 5.39
CA THR A 57 4.99 -2.36 5.12
C THR A 57 3.63 -2.44 4.43
N GLN A 58 3.44 -3.32 3.45
CA GLN A 58 2.13 -3.51 2.81
C GLN A 58 1.08 -3.96 3.83
N GLN A 59 1.43 -4.86 4.76
CA GLN A 59 0.53 -5.27 5.85
C GLN A 59 0.18 -4.11 6.80
N ASN A 60 1.12 -3.20 7.09
CA ASN A 60 0.83 -2.00 7.86
C ASN A 60 -0.20 -1.10 7.15
N GLU A 61 -0.09 -0.94 5.83
CA GLU A 61 -1.09 -0.17 5.06
C GLU A 61 -2.46 -0.84 5.06
N ASP A 62 -2.49 -2.16 4.84
CA ASP A 62 -3.72 -2.95 4.86
C ASP A 62 -4.39 -2.91 6.25
N TYR A 63 -3.60 -2.79 7.31
CA TYR A 63 -4.07 -2.57 8.68
C TYR A 63 -4.62 -1.15 8.90
N LEU A 64 -3.95 -0.13 8.39
CA LEU A 64 -4.34 1.28 8.59
C LEU A 64 -5.62 1.66 7.82
N ARG A 65 -5.81 1.14 6.61
CA ARG A 65 -6.93 1.55 5.74
C ARG A 65 -8.32 1.31 6.36
N PRO A 66 -8.64 0.14 6.95
CA PRO A 66 -9.94 -0.09 7.58
C PRO A 66 -10.21 0.84 8.76
N LEU A 67 -9.17 1.21 9.53
CA LEU A 67 -9.28 2.06 10.72
C LEU A 67 -9.76 3.49 10.42
N ASP A 68 -9.70 3.92 9.16
CA ASP A 68 -10.23 5.21 8.73
C ASP A 68 -11.73 5.34 8.99
N ASN A 69 -12.45 4.21 9.00
CA ASN A 69 -13.89 4.18 9.33
C ASN A 69 -14.16 4.10 10.84
N ASP A 70 -13.15 3.79 11.66
CA ASP A 70 -13.31 3.43 13.07
C ASP A 70 -12.93 4.57 14.04
N GLY A 71 -12.31 5.66 13.56
CA GLY A 71 -11.86 6.72 14.46
C GLY A 71 -11.29 7.96 13.78
N PRO A 72 -10.90 8.97 14.59
CA PRO A 72 -10.53 10.28 14.09
C PRO A 72 -9.17 10.32 13.36
N GLY A 73 -8.38 9.25 13.39
CA GLY A 73 -7.01 9.19 12.87
C GLY A 73 -5.95 9.20 13.97
N ALA A 74 -4.69 9.44 13.59
CA ALA A 74 -3.58 9.62 14.52
C ALA A 74 -3.48 11.08 14.96
N TYR A 75 -3.61 11.31 16.27
CA TYR A 75 -3.52 12.64 16.87
C TYR A 75 -2.13 12.89 17.44
N LEU A 76 -1.42 13.86 16.87
CA LEU A 76 -0.16 14.36 17.42
C LEU A 76 -0.42 15.74 18.02
N GLY A 77 -0.30 15.83 19.34
CA GLY A 77 -0.50 17.08 20.08
C GLY A 77 0.55 18.14 19.76
N ALA A 78 0.18 19.40 19.95
CA ALA A 78 1.12 20.51 19.86
C ALA A 78 2.24 20.32 20.89
N ASN A 79 3.49 20.46 20.46
CA ASN A 79 4.65 20.42 21.32
C ASN A 79 5.45 21.72 21.19
N ALA A 80 6.07 22.19 22.28
CA ALA A 80 6.78 23.46 22.30
C ALA A 80 8.00 23.49 21.35
N ASN A 81 8.51 22.32 20.96
CA ASN A 81 9.68 22.17 20.09
C ASN A 81 9.32 21.90 18.62
N GLY A 82 8.04 21.88 18.28
CA GLY A 82 7.49 21.60 16.94
C GLY A 82 7.84 20.23 16.34
N LYS A 83 8.38 19.28 17.11
CA LYS A 83 8.96 18.04 16.56
C LYS A 83 8.64 16.81 17.41
N SER A 84 7.74 15.98 16.92
CA SER A 84 7.46 14.66 17.49
C SER A 84 7.07 13.67 16.42
N CYS A 85 7.36 12.41 16.67
CA CYS A 85 6.91 11.29 15.85
C CYS A 85 6.20 10.28 16.73
N GLU A 86 5.14 9.68 16.21
CA GLU A 86 4.42 8.58 16.83
C GLU A 86 4.34 7.40 15.86
N ARG A 87 4.57 6.19 16.37
CA ARG A 87 4.42 4.96 15.60
C ARG A 87 2.95 4.56 15.58
N VAL A 88 2.36 4.53 14.39
CA VAL A 88 0.91 4.29 14.21
C VAL A 88 0.60 2.90 13.68
N ALA A 89 1.57 2.24 13.06
CA ALA A 89 1.48 0.83 12.69
C ALA A 89 2.85 0.17 12.83
N CYS A 90 2.83 -1.11 13.17
CA CYS A 90 4.04 -1.89 13.34
C CYS A 90 3.76 -3.36 12.99
N GLN A 91 4.56 -3.89 12.07
CA GLN A 91 4.52 -5.29 11.67
C GLN A 91 5.94 -5.83 11.59
N TYR A 92 6.34 -6.61 12.60
CA TYR A 92 7.65 -7.25 12.74
C TYR A 92 8.85 -6.34 12.39
N ALA A 93 9.33 -6.40 11.15
CA ALA A 93 10.48 -5.63 10.62
C ALA A 93 10.02 -4.44 9.74
N SER A 94 8.92 -3.79 10.12
CA SER A 94 8.42 -2.58 9.47
C SER A 94 7.58 -1.74 10.43
N GLY A 95 7.86 -0.45 10.49
CA GLY A 95 7.05 0.54 11.20
C GLY A 95 6.58 1.66 10.30
N VAL A 96 5.39 2.19 10.58
CA VAL A 96 4.87 3.42 10.00
C VAL A 96 4.77 4.45 11.12
N TYR A 97 5.38 5.61 10.90
CA TYR A 97 5.44 6.71 11.85
C TYR A 97 4.80 7.94 11.24
N VAL A 98 3.98 8.64 12.01
CA VAL A 98 3.53 9.99 11.68
C VAL A 98 4.42 10.95 12.46
N CYS A 99 4.97 11.93 11.77
CA CYS A 99 5.80 12.96 12.38
C CYS A 99 5.21 14.33 12.09
N ILE A 100 5.28 15.20 13.09
CA ILE A 100 4.96 16.61 12.94
C ILE A 100 6.24 17.43 13.05
N ASP A 101 6.39 18.38 12.14
CA ASP A 101 7.55 19.29 12.06
C ASP A 101 7.19 20.74 12.40
N ASN A 102 5.94 20.98 12.82
CA ASN A 102 5.42 22.28 13.23
C ASN A 102 4.87 22.26 14.67
N ASP A 103 4.55 23.44 15.19
CA ASP A 103 4.11 23.68 16.58
C ASP A 103 2.61 23.50 16.82
N ARG A 104 1.84 23.09 15.81
CA ARG A 104 0.38 22.93 15.88
C ARG A 104 0.04 21.49 16.22
N ALA A 105 -1.16 21.24 16.72
CA ALA A 105 -1.64 19.86 16.79
C ALA A 105 -2.12 19.43 15.39
N ILE A 106 -1.91 18.17 15.04
CA ILE A 106 -2.48 17.56 13.83
C ILE A 106 -3.31 16.35 14.19
N ASN A 107 -4.30 16.06 13.35
CA ASN A 107 -5.02 14.81 13.37
C ASN A 107 -5.07 14.30 11.93
N VAL A 108 -4.43 13.16 11.67
CA VAL A 108 -4.28 12.63 10.31
C VAL A 108 -5.11 11.35 10.19
N PRO A 109 -6.11 11.29 9.29
CA PRO A 109 -6.89 10.08 9.06
C PRO A 109 -6.00 8.88 8.70
N TYR A 110 -6.32 7.68 9.19
CA TYR A 110 -5.50 6.50 8.96
C TYR A 110 -5.42 6.10 7.49
N GLY A 111 -6.48 6.33 6.71
CA GLY A 111 -6.48 6.14 5.27
C GLY A 111 -5.47 7.07 4.58
N THR A 112 -5.40 8.32 5.04
CA THR A 112 -4.40 9.29 4.55
C THR A 112 -2.98 8.84 4.90
N ILE A 113 -2.73 8.36 6.12
CA ILE A 113 -1.42 7.82 6.51
C ILE A 113 -1.04 6.64 5.62
N ALA A 114 -1.98 5.73 5.35
CA ALA A 114 -1.77 4.59 4.47
C ALA A 114 -1.44 5.03 3.03
N ASP A 115 -2.03 6.11 2.52
CA ASP A 115 -1.72 6.64 1.20
C ASP A 115 -0.30 7.22 1.13
N TYR A 116 0.16 7.88 2.19
CA TYR A 116 1.55 8.37 2.27
C TYR A 116 2.56 7.23 2.39
N ALA A 117 2.27 6.21 3.22
CA ALA A 117 3.09 5.00 3.29
C ALA A 117 3.15 4.29 1.93
N GLN A 118 2.01 4.22 1.25
CA GLN A 118 1.92 3.65 -0.08
C GLN A 118 2.71 4.45 -1.10
N ALA A 119 2.77 5.78 -0.98
CA ALA A 119 3.57 6.62 -1.86
C ALA A 119 5.07 6.29 -1.71
N VAL A 120 5.54 5.98 -0.48
CA VAL A 120 6.91 5.48 -0.26
C VAL A 120 7.11 4.10 -0.90
N LEU A 121 6.15 3.17 -0.73
CA LEU A 121 6.20 1.84 -1.35
C LEU A 121 6.16 1.85 -2.88
N GLY A 122 5.37 2.77 -3.42
CA GLY A 122 4.95 2.82 -4.81
C GLY A 122 5.56 3.99 -5.58
N ASP A 123 6.58 4.66 -5.05
CA ASP A 123 7.29 5.72 -5.76
C ASP A 123 7.61 5.19 -7.16
N PRO A 124 7.07 5.82 -8.24
CA PRO A 124 7.23 5.33 -9.60
C PRO A 124 8.69 5.34 -10.07
N SER A 125 9.58 5.98 -9.32
CA SER A 125 11.03 5.91 -9.57
C SER A 125 11.72 4.72 -8.91
N ASP A 126 11.00 3.91 -8.11
CA ASP A 126 11.47 2.77 -7.31
C ASP A 126 12.66 3.09 -6.39
N LYS A 127 12.96 4.37 -6.16
CA LYS A 127 14.16 4.83 -5.44
C LYS A 127 14.15 4.45 -3.96
N CYS A 128 12.98 4.23 -3.39
CA CYS A 128 12.82 3.90 -1.98
C CYS A 128 12.77 2.38 -1.74
N ASN A 129 12.81 1.55 -2.80
CA ASN A 129 12.79 0.10 -2.66
C ASN A 129 14.04 -0.52 -3.28
N TRP A 130 14.55 -1.58 -2.67
CA TRP A 130 15.65 -2.35 -3.23
C TRP A 130 15.67 -3.77 -2.66
N ARG A 131 16.49 -4.62 -3.27
CA ARG A 131 16.77 -5.96 -2.77
C ARG A 131 17.89 -5.88 -1.73
N ALA A 132 17.62 -6.30 -0.49
CA ALA A 132 18.65 -6.43 0.53
C ALA A 132 19.14 -7.88 0.59
N GLU A 133 20.45 -8.07 0.37
CA GLU A 133 21.11 -9.37 0.47
C GLU A 133 21.32 -9.75 1.94
N ASN A 134 21.00 -11.00 2.30
CA ASN A 134 21.18 -11.52 3.66
C ASN A 134 20.59 -10.59 4.75
N TYR A 135 19.37 -10.09 4.51
CA TYR A 135 18.71 -9.12 5.38
C TYR A 135 18.65 -9.59 6.84
N GLU A 136 19.05 -8.72 7.77
CA GLU A 136 19.18 -9.03 9.22
C GLU A 136 20.04 -10.27 9.52
N GLY A 137 21.00 -10.62 8.66
CA GLY A 137 21.84 -11.81 8.80
C GLY A 137 21.12 -13.11 8.41
N GLY A 138 19.99 -13.02 7.71
CA GLY A 138 19.27 -14.16 7.16
C GLY A 138 20.00 -14.82 5.97
N LEU A 139 19.47 -15.96 5.52
CA LEU A 139 20.00 -16.74 4.39
C LEU A 139 19.39 -16.35 3.04
N PHE A 140 18.46 -15.40 3.03
CA PHE A 140 17.67 -15.07 1.86
C PHE A 140 17.63 -13.57 1.67
N ASP A 141 17.65 -13.17 0.41
CA ASP A 141 17.43 -11.79 0.04
C ASP A 141 15.95 -11.46 0.23
N VAL A 142 15.65 -10.21 0.59
CA VAL A 142 14.27 -9.73 0.73
C VAL A 142 14.12 -8.36 0.08
N ASP A 143 12.90 -8.04 -0.34
CA ASP A 143 12.59 -6.70 -0.82
C ASP A 143 12.39 -5.81 0.39
N VAL A 144 13.15 -4.73 0.43
CA VAL A 144 13.09 -3.73 1.48
C VAL A 144 12.66 -2.39 0.92
N THR A 145 12.16 -1.56 1.81
CA THR A 145 11.70 -0.21 1.55
C THR A 145 12.07 0.68 2.72
N TRP A 146 12.44 1.93 2.45
CA TRP A 146 12.55 2.94 3.50
C TRP A 146 12.56 4.34 2.93
N GLY A 147 11.66 5.18 3.46
CA GLY A 147 11.53 6.55 3.04
C GLY A 147 10.58 7.35 3.91
N GLN A 148 10.42 8.62 3.53
CA GLN A 148 9.63 9.63 4.21
C GLN A 148 8.87 10.45 3.19
N ALA A 149 7.54 10.50 3.33
CA ALA A 149 6.64 11.24 2.45
C ALA A 149 6.12 12.49 3.17
N PHE A 150 6.28 13.67 2.57
CA PHE A 150 6.04 14.97 3.21
C PHE A 150 4.74 15.62 2.75
N ASP A 151 3.92 16.05 3.70
CA ASP A 151 2.68 16.80 3.46
C ASP A 151 2.94 18.32 3.50
N ALA A 152 2.22 19.07 2.67
CA ALA A 152 2.30 20.53 2.60
C ALA A 152 1.93 21.25 3.92
N ASN A 153 1.22 20.58 4.82
CA ASN A 153 0.80 21.11 6.12
C ASN A 153 1.84 20.88 7.23
N GLY A 154 3.08 20.52 6.90
CA GLY A 154 4.19 20.45 7.86
C GLY A 154 4.16 19.22 8.77
N TRP A 155 3.65 18.11 8.23
CA TRP A 155 3.78 16.78 8.81
C TRP A 155 4.25 15.80 7.74
N ASN A 156 4.68 14.62 8.13
CA ASN A 156 5.19 13.61 7.22
C ASN A 156 4.92 12.20 7.75
N VAL A 157 5.04 11.21 6.87
CA VAL A 157 4.96 9.80 7.22
C VAL A 157 6.26 9.12 6.86
N ILE A 158 6.82 8.39 7.82
CA ILE A 158 8.05 7.61 7.66
C ILE A 158 7.67 6.13 7.63
N VAL A 159 8.18 5.42 6.62
CA VAL A 159 8.15 3.97 6.52
C VAL A 159 9.56 3.47 6.73
N GLY A 160 9.83 2.73 7.80
CA GLY A 160 11.17 2.22 8.09
C GLY A 160 11.26 1.60 9.48
N MET A 161 12.46 1.16 9.86
CA MET A 161 12.76 0.71 11.23
C MET A 161 13.53 1.80 11.97
N TRP A 162 13.12 2.17 13.20
CA TRP A 162 13.84 3.18 13.97
C TRP A 162 15.21 2.63 14.45
N HIS A 163 15.27 1.38 14.90
CA HIS A 163 16.50 0.71 15.33
C HIS A 163 16.60 -0.73 14.82
N SER A 164 17.82 -1.26 14.66
CA SER A 164 18.07 -2.62 14.13
C SER A 164 17.55 -3.75 15.01
N ASN A 165 17.18 -3.46 16.25
CA ASN A 165 16.63 -4.43 17.21
C ASN A 165 15.16 -4.16 17.55
N ASP A 166 14.57 -3.11 17.00
CA ASP A 166 13.13 -2.87 17.16
C ASP A 166 12.39 -3.88 16.30
N LYS A 167 12.12 -5.05 16.88
CA LYS A 167 10.91 -5.76 16.52
C LYS A 167 9.78 -4.93 17.12
N CYS A 168 8.78 -4.63 16.30
CA CYS A 168 7.46 -4.36 16.85
C CYS A 168 7.17 -5.31 18.04
#